data_AF-A0AAD5GK31-F1
#
_entry.id   AF-A0AAD5GK31-F1
#
_cell.length_a   1.000
_cell.length_b   1.000
_cell.length_c   1.000
_cell.angle_alpha   90.00
_cell.angle_beta   90.00
_cell.angle_gamma   90.00
#
_symmetry.space_group_name_H-M   'P 1'
#
loop_
_entity.id
_entity.type
_entity.pdbx_description
1 polymer ?
#
loop_
_entity_poly.entity_id
_entity_poly.type
_entity_poly.pdbx_seq_one_letter_code
_entity_poly.pdbx_strand_id
1 'polypeptide(L)' 'MPGMTAYVGFYEICTPKKGEYVFVSAASGAVGQLVGQFAKLLGCYVIGSAGTKEKVGVSFITLP' A
#
# COMPACT_ATOMS: atom_id res chain seq x y z
N MET A 1 14.46 -7.28 4.19
CA MET A 1 13.26 -7.95 4.76
C MET A 1 11.98 -7.12 4.59
N PRO A 2 11.64 -6.62 3.38
CA PRO A 2 10.49 -5.71 3.20
C PRO A 2 9.12 -6.39 3.38
N GLY A 3 9.01 -7.70 3.11
CA GLY A 3 7.74 -8.43 3.24
C GLY A 3 7.27 -8.59 4.67
N MET A 4 8.17 -8.89 5.61
CA MET A 4 7.79 -9.05 7.02
C MET A 4 7.40 -7.70 7.64
N THR A 5 8.11 -6.62 7.29
CA THR A 5 7.74 -5.26 7.72
C THR A 5 6.36 -4.85 7.17
N ALA A 6 6.09 -5.13 5.90
CA ALA A 6 4.78 -4.87 5.30
C ALA A 6 3.67 -5.68 5.99
N TYR A 7 3.91 -6.97 6.25
CA TYR A 7 2.92 -7.85 6.86
C TYR A 7 2.61 -7.44 8.30
N VAL A 8 3.62 -7.29 9.15
CA VAL A 8 3.41 -6.92 10.55
C VAL A 8 2.82 -5.51 10.66
N GLY A 9 3.33 -4.55 9.90
CA GLY A 9 2.79 -3.19 9.90
C GLY A 9 1.32 -3.11 9.47
N PHE A 10 0.95 -3.90 8.46
CA PHE A 10 -0.41 -3.89 7.92
C PHE A 10 -1.38 -4.76 8.73
N TYR A 11 -1.06 -6.03 8.98
CA TYR A 11 -1.98 -6.98 9.61
C TYR A 11 -1.97 -6.93 11.14
N GLU A 12 -0.81 -6.74 11.78
CA GLU A 12 -0.71 -6.79 13.26
C GLU A 12 -0.91 -5.41 13.89
N ILE A 13 -0.33 -4.36 13.30
CA ILE A 13 -0.35 -3.01 13.89
C ILE A 13 -1.55 -2.19 13.41
N CYS A 14 -1.79 -2.11 12.10
CA CYS A 14 -2.92 -1.33 11.57
C CYS A 14 -4.26 -2.08 11.73
N THR A 15 -4.27 -3.41 11.59
CA THR A 15 -5.50 -4.24 11.61
C THR A 15 -6.66 -3.62 10.80
N PRO A 16 -6.45 -3.28 9.51
CA PRO A 16 -7.45 -2.57 8.72
C PRO A 16 -8.65 -3.46 8.43
N LYS A 17 -9.80 -2.83 8.21
CA LYS A 17 -11.04 -3.52 7.84
C LYS A 17 -11.36 -3.32 6.35
N LYS A 18 -12.07 -4.29 5.79
CA LYS A 18 -12.58 -4.21 4.43
C LYS A 18 -13.43 -2.94 4.26
N GLY A 19 -13.19 -2.21 3.17
CA GLY A 19 -13.87 -0.95 2.87
C GLY A 19 -13.25 0.30 3.51
N GLU A 20 -12.23 0.18 4.35
CA GLU A 20 -11.51 1.34 4.89
C GLU A 20 -10.52 1.93 3.89
N TYR A 21 -10.11 3.18 4.14
CA TYR A 21 -9.13 3.91 3.35
C TYR A 21 -7.73 3.74 3.93
N VAL A 22 -6.80 3.27 3.10
CA VAL A 22 -5.39 3.03 3.44
C VAL A 22 -4.52 3.97 2.63
N PHE A 23 -3.77 4.83 3.30
CA PHE A 23 -2.78 5.71 2.67
C PHE A 23 -1.38 5.14 2.80
N VAL A 24 -0.66 5.01 1.68
CA VAL A 24 0.70 4.49 1.61
C VAL A 24 1.65 5.58 1.16
N SER A 25 2.48 6.06 2.07
CA SER A 25 3.56 6.99 1.73
C SER A 25 4.69 6.26 1.00
N ALA A 26 5.27 6.90 -0.02
CA ALA A 26 6.35 6.33 -0.84
C ALA A 26 6.00 4.93 -1.38
N ALA A 27 4.80 4.79 -1.94
CA ALA A 27 4.23 3.57 -2.50
C ALA A 27 5.13 2.86 -3.53
N SER A 28 6.03 3.59 -4.18
CA SER A 28 7.00 3.03 -5.12
C SER A 28 8.09 2.17 -4.47
N GLY A 29 8.24 2.20 -3.14
CA GLY A 29 9.23 1.40 -2.42
C GLY A 29 8.82 -0.06 -2.25
N ALA A 30 9.79 -0.94 -1.96
CA ALA A 30 9.57 -2.37 -1.82
C ALA A 30 8.50 -2.75 -0.77
N VAL A 31 8.43 -2.01 0.35
CA VAL A 31 7.40 -2.22 1.39
C VAL A 31 6.05 -1.67 0.94
N GLY A 32 6.03 -0.44 0.37
CA GLY A 32 4.81 0.23 -0.06
C GLY A 32 4.05 -0.54 -1.14
N GLN A 33 4.77 -1.17 -2.06
CA GLN A 33 4.15 -2.03 -3.08
C GLN A 33 3.46 -3.25 -2.48
N LEU A 34 4.09 -3.91 -1.50
CA LEU A 34 3.50 -5.08 -0.83
C LEU A 34 2.27 -4.69 0.00
N VAL A 35 2.34 -3.59 0.76
CA VAL A 35 1.20 -3.07 1.53
C VAL A 35 0.04 -2.72 0.61
N GLY A 36 0.31 -2.08 -0.54
CA GLY A 36 -0.72 -1.76 -1.52
C GLY A 36 -1.43 -2.99 -2.08
N GLN A 37 -0.70 -4.08 -2.31
CA GLN A 37 -1.29 -5.35 -2.72
C GLN A 37 -2.13 -5.99 -1.61
N PHE A 38 -1.63 -6.01 -0.37
CA PHE A 38 -2.38 -6.54 0.77
C PHE A 38 -3.68 -5.77 1.00
N ALA A 39 -3.63 -4.45 0.94
CA ALA A 39 -4.79 -3.61 1.13
C ALA A 39 -5.85 -3.81 0.03
N LYS A 40 -5.43 -4.01 -1.24
CA LYS A 40 -6.37 -4.41 -2.31
C LYS A 40 -6.96 -5.80 -2.08
N LEU A 41 -6.15 -6.78 -1.66
CA LEU A 41 -6.63 -8.15 -1.36
C LEU A 41 -7.63 -8.16 -0.20
N LEU A 42 -7.45 -7.30 0.80
CA LEU A 42 -8.37 -7.14 1.91
C LEU A 42 -9.67 -6.40 1.51
N GLY A 43 -9.70 -5.78 0.33
CA GLY A 43 -10.83 -4.99 -0.15
C GLY A 43 -10.90 -3.59 0.48
N CYS A 44 -9.74 -3.02 0.84
CA CYS A 44 -9.61 -1.63 1.26
C CYS A 44 -9.39 -0.71 0.06
N TYR A 45 -9.73 0.57 0.22
CA TYR A 45 -9.41 1.61 -0.74
C TYR A 45 -8.00 2.13 -0.49
N VAL A 46 -7.10 1.95 -1.45
CA VAL A 46 -5.67 2.26 -1.26
C VAL A 46 -5.29 3.51 -2.05
N ILE A 47 -4.63 4.47 -1.39
CA ILE A 47 -4.11 5.70 -1.99
C ILE A 47 -2.61 5.78 -1.71
N GLY A 48 -1.80 6.04 -2.72
CA GLY A 48 -0.35 5.98 -2.63
C GLY A 48 0.30 7.26 -3.12
N SER A 49 1.35 7.71 -2.43
CA SER A 49 2.19 8.81 -2.91
C SER A 49 3.52 8.28 -3.47
N ALA A 50 4.01 8.89 -4.55
CA ALA A 50 5.33 8.61 -5.09
C ALA A 50 6.04 9.91 -5.49
N GLY A 51 7.38 9.90 -5.42
CA GLY A 51 8.18 11.11 -5.60
C GLY A 51 8.29 11.62 -7.04
N THR A 52 8.00 10.79 -8.04
CA THR A 52 7.98 11.20 -9.45
C THR A 52 6.84 10.53 -10.19
N LYS A 53 6.41 11.11 -11.32
CA LYS A 53 5.28 10.61 -12.12
C LYS A 53 5.56 9.23 -12.71
N GLU A 54 6.81 8.93 -13.06
CA GLU A 54 7.22 7.60 -13.55
C GLU A 54 6.99 6.55 -12.45
N LYS A 55 7.29 6.89 -11.20
CA LYS A 55 7.09 6.00 -10.04
C LYS A 55 5.62 5.78 -9.69
N VAL A 56 4.75 6.74 -10.00
CA VAL A 56 3.30 6.60 -9.85
C VAL A 56 2.78 5.53 -10.83
N GLY A 57 3.24 5.51 -12.08
CA GLY A 57 2.76 4.55 -13.09
C GLY A 57 3.09 3.09 -12.80
N VAL A 58 4.18 2.82 -12.08
CA VAL A 58 4.54 1.45 -11.62
C VAL A 58 3.84 1.05 -10.33
N SER A 59 3.32 2.03 -9.59
CA SER A 59 2.62 1.80 -8.33
C SER A 59 1.15 1.55 -8.66
N PHE A 60 0.64 0.35 -8.39
CA PHE A 60 -0.77 -0.04 -8.58
C PHE A 60 -1.79 0.81 -7.77
N ILE A 61 -1.35 1.91 -7.17
CA ILE A 61 -2.05 2.74 -6.20
C ILE A 61 -2.39 4.09 -6.86
N THR A 62 -3.13 4.04 -7.96
CA THR A 62 -3.74 5.22 -8.57
C THR A 62 -5.25 5.12 -8.41
N LEU A 63 -5.86 6.19 -7.89
CA LEU A 63 -7.28 6.45 -8.13
C LEU A 63 -7.51 6.58 -9.65
N PRO A 64 -8.70 6.23 -10.17
CA PRO A 64 -9.14 6.74 -11.48
C PRO A 64 -9.08 8.28 -11.53
#